data_AF-A0A8C2B5A0-F1
#
_entry.id   AF-A0A8C2B5A0-F1
#
_cell.length_a   1.000
_cell.length_b   1.000
_cell.length_c   1.000
_cell.angle_alpha   90.00
_cell.angle_beta   90.00
_cell.angle_gamma   90.00
#
_symmetry.space_group_name_H-M   'P 1'
#
loop_
_entity.id
_entity.type
_entity.pdbx_description
1 polymer ?
#
loop_
_entity_poly.entity_id
_entity_poly.type
_entity_poly.pdbx_seq_one_letter_code
_entity_poly.pdbx_strand_id
1 'polypeptide(L)'
;VIRQSVACLNKALCHLKDIWEEIGIPEDQRLERTNVVKNHVKSLLDMMIVEEESLRKRLMTSIEKCQKELRNLCLELQLPPFQDKSSTMLQQEKDLRMHVEVMLKEKNQRIQALKALTEQDQDLCDLLCFQPFSISADSVPSLEQLEKFRQHISSLTAEKERRHNEFVTLKKQIILCMDDLDQLPETSFEKDVVCEDEESFCLSKENIDSLKVLLHQLECRKAENERVCGSYREKIHELWERLQIPQEERDAICEHMTLSKKRNMQALQAEVGRLEELKLKNIQNVTEAIRNEIAVFWDKCFYSSDQRQAFVPFYDDDFSEELLSVHDAEIVRLKQYYEDHKDLFEGVHKWEESWRVFLELEEKAKDPSRFTNRGGNLLKEEKQRADLVKSLPKLEKKLKAEIEQWEHEQNREFQVNGQKFMQFVTDQWESYRLEKEREKQERQLKKSKQTEVDMVYGTVIRTPTKRRFLGSTTPCKARKLNGTSSTGTSNSTIRSVFGGTVCHSPLSRPPNSACKVSARTPGHGKPPHQGLLERNKENICHLTGGVAGMTKVPASPQRNFSINSVASTYSEFQVNSSSSPSVTHSLDKESKSLN
;
A
#
# COMPACT_ATOMS: atom_id res chain seq x y z
N VAL A 1 -53.97 95.26 -43.75
CA VAL A 1 -54.39 95.38 -42.34
C VAL A 1 -54.46 96.84 -41.91
N ILE A 2 -53.44 97.44 -41.25
CA ILE A 2 -53.53 98.75 -40.56
C ILE A 2 -54.25 99.86 -41.35
N ARG A 3 -53.88 100.11 -42.62
CA ARG A 3 -54.52 101.15 -43.47
C ARG A 3 -56.02 100.90 -43.69
N GLN A 4 -56.46 99.65 -43.74
CA GLN A 4 -57.88 99.27 -43.87
C GLN A 4 -58.63 99.46 -42.54
N SER A 5 -58.00 99.16 -41.41
CA SER A 5 -58.55 99.41 -40.07
C SER A 5 -58.81 100.91 -39.83
N VAL A 6 -57.85 101.77 -40.20
CA VAL A 6 -57.99 103.24 -40.14
C VAL A 6 -59.10 103.73 -41.08
N ALA A 7 -59.17 103.21 -42.31
CA ALA A 7 -60.24 103.57 -43.25
C ALA A 7 -61.63 103.15 -42.75
N CYS A 8 -61.74 102.00 -42.07
CA CYS A 8 -62.98 101.51 -41.46
C CYS A 8 -63.43 102.44 -40.31
N LEU A 9 -62.51 102.79 -39.40
CA LEU A 9 -62.77 103.72 -38.30
C LEU A 9 -63.22 105.10 -38.83
N ASN A 10 -62.53 105.65 -39.83
CA ASN A 10 -62.90 106.92 -40.44
C ASN A 10 -64.29 106.86 -41.08
N LYS A 11 -64.64 105.76 -41.79
CA LYS A 11 -65.98 105.59 -42.38
C LYS A 11 -67.06 105.52 -41.30
N ALA A 12 -66.81 104.84 -40.19
CA ALA A 12 -67.74 104.75 -39.07
C ALA A 12 -67.93 106.11 -38.36
N LEU A 13 -66.84 106.89 -38.19
CA LEU A 13 -66.90 108.23 -37.59
C LEU A 13 -67.62 109.24 -38.49
N CYS A 14 -67.43 109.21 -39.81
CA CYS A 14 -68.23 110.01 -40.73
C CYS A 14 -69.71 109.64 -40.63
N HIS A 15 -70.05 108.35 -40.68
CA HIS A 15 -71.45 107.93 -40.59
C HIS A 15 -72.12 108.30 -39.26
N LEU A 16 -71.39 108.27 -38.14
CA LEU A 16 -71.87 108.78 -36.85
C LEU A 16 -72.12 110.29 -36.89
N LYS A 17 -71.24 111.08 -37.53
CA LYS A 17 -71.43 112.52 -37.73
C LYS A 17 -72.69 112.79 -38.56
N ASP A 18 -72.89 112.06 -39.67
CA ASP A 18 -74.06 112.19 -40.55
C ASP A 18 -75.35 111.95 -39.73
N ILE A 19 -75.40 110.87 -38.94
CA ILE A 19 -76.53 110.54 -38.05
C ILE A 19 -76.76 111.63 -36.98
N TRP A 20 -75.71 112.21 -36.40
CA TRP A 20 -75.84 113.30 -35.42
C TRP A 20 -76.27 114.64 -36.04
N GLU A 21 -76.06 114.82 -37.35
CA GLU A 21 -76.58 115.95 -38.13
C GLU A 21 -78.05 115.75 -38.50
N GLU A 22 -78.46 114.53 -38.89
CA GLU A 22 -79.88 114.17 -39.09
C GLU A 22 -80.73 114.31 -37.81
N ILE A 23 -80.20 113.91 -36.65
CA ILE A 23 -80.90 113.98 -35.35
C ILE A 23 -80.87 115.40 -34.74
N GLY A 24 -80.00 116.29 -35.23
CA GLY A 24 -79.87 117.66 -34.69
C GLY A 24 -79.22 117.74 -33.30
N ILE A 25 -78.33 116.81 -32.96
CA ILE A 25 -77.64 116.78 -31.66
C ILE A 25 -76.69 117.98 -31.53
N PRO A 26 -76.68 118.73 -30.41
CA PRO A 26 -75.77 119.86 -30.21
C PRO A 26 -74.30 119.42 -30.10
N GLU A 27 -73.40 120.27 -30.59
CA GLU A 27 -71.99 119.94 -30.80
C GLU A 27 -71.26 119.48 -29.53
N ASP A 28 -71.57 120.07 -28.37
CA ASP A 28 -70.98 119.69 -27.07
C ASP A 28 -71.20 118.20 -26.75
N GLN A 29 -72.40 117.68 -27.03
CA GLN A 29 -72.70 116.26 -26.83
C GLN A 29 -72.19 115.35 -27.96
N ARG A 30 -71.90 115.90 -29.15
CA ARG A 30 -71.20 115.15 -30.21
C ARG A 30 -69.73 115.00 -29.83
N LEU A 31 -69.12 116.07 -29.32
CA LEU A 31 -67.77 116.07 -28.78
C LEU A 31 -67.64 115.09 -27.60
N GLU A 32 -68.60 115.07 -26.68
CA GLU A 32 -68.64 114.10 -25.58
C GLU A 32 -68.72 112.65 -26.09
N ARG A 33 -69.69 112.33 -26.96
CA ARG A 33 -69.82 110.99 -27.57
C ARG A 33 -68.57 110.56 -28.34
N THR A 34 -67.96 111.49 -29.09
CA THR A 34 -66.71 111.27 -29.82
C THR A 34 -65.54 111.03 -28.87
N ASN A 35 -65.48 111.75 -27.75
CA ASN A 35 -64.45 111.59 -26.73
C ASN A 35 -64.58 110.24 -26.01
N VAL A 36 -65.79 109.73 -25.78
CA VAL A 36 -66.01 108.35 -25.29
C VAL A 36 -65.42 107.32 -26.27
N VAL A 37 -65.74 107.42 -27.57
CA VAL A 37 -65.20 106.53 -28.61
C VAL A 37 -63.66 106.63 -28.69
N LYS A 38 -63.11 107.85 -28.69
CA LYS A 38 -61.67 108.12 -28.66
C LYS A 38 -61.00 107.47 -27.44
N ASN A 39 -61.61 107.56 -26.26
CA ASN A 39 -61.08 106.97 -25.04
C ASN A 39 -61.11 105.43 -25.07
N HIS A 40 -62.14 104.82 -25.65
CA HIS A 40 -62.22 103.37 -25.82
C HIS A 40 -61.18 102.86 -26.83
N VAL A 41 -61.07 103.51 -28.00
CA VAL A 41 -60.05 103.17 -29.01
C VAL A 41 -58.64 103.38 -28.47
N LYS A 42 -58.39 104.48 -27.73
CA LYS A 42 -57.11 104.70 -27.05
C LYS A 42 -56.83 103.60 -26.03
N SER A 43 -57.77 103.28 -25.13
CA SER A 43 -57.56 102.28 -24.09
C SER A 43 -57.26 100.88 -24.64
N LEU A 44 -57.85 100.51 -25.80
CA LEU A 44 -57.54 99.26 -26.48
C LEU A 44 -56.15 99.27 -27.12
N LEU A 45 -55.77 100.37 -27.78
CA LEU A 45 -54.44 100.50 -28.39
C LEU A 45 -53.33 100.56 -27.34
N ASP A 46 -53.53 101.32 -26.26
CA ASP A 46 -52.61 101.40 -25.12
C ASP A 46 -52.44 100.01 -24.47
N MET A 47 -53.53 99.24 -24.30
CA MET A 47 -53.48 97.85 -23.81
C MET A 47 -52.63 96.96 -24.73
N MET A 48 -52.91 96.94 -26.03
CA MET A 48 -52.16 96.11 -27.00
C MET A 48 -50.68 96.51 -27.07
N ILE A 49 -50.37 97.81 -26.98
CA ILE A 49 -48.97 98.30 -26.94
C ILE A 49 -48.28 97.85 -25.65
N VAL A 50 -48.95 97.92 -24.50
CA VAL A 50 -48.40 97.42 -23.22
C VAL A 50 -48.20 95.91 -23.24
N GLU A 51 -49.11 95.14 -23.86
CA GLU A 51 -48.96 93.69 -24.03
C GLU A 51 -47.75 93.33 -24.90
N GLU A 52 -47.60 93.95 -26.08
CA GLU A 52 -46.45 93.74 -26.97
C GLU A 52 -45.12 94.26 -26.37
N GLU A 53 -45.13 95.38 -25.64
CA GLU A 53 -43.98 95.81 -24.86
C GLU A 53 -43.63 94.80 -23.75
N SER A 54 -44.62 94.21 -23.09
CA SER A 54 -44.39 93.16 -22.08
C SER A 54 -43.81 91.90 -22.72
N LEU A 55 -44.24 91.54 -23.93
CA LEU A 55 -43.71 90.41 -24.69
C LEU A 55 -42.25 90.68 -25.07
N ARG A 56 -41.94 91.87 -25.61
CA ARG A 56 -40.57 92.30 -25.93
C ARG A 56 -39.66 92.31 -24.70
N LYS A 57 -40.13 92.81 -23.55
CA LYS A 57 -39.37 92.81 -22.28
C LYS A 57 -39.14 91.39 -21.75
N ARG A 58 -40.13 90.49 -21.84
CA ARG A 58 -39.98 89.06 -21.53
C ARG A 58 -38.97 88.38 -22.45
N LEU A 59 -39.03 88.63 -23.76
CA LEU A 59 -38.07 88.08 -24.73
C LEU A 59 -36.64 88.56 -24.47
N MET A 60 -36.41 89.85 -24.18
CA MET A 60 -35.07 90.36 -23.77
C MET A 60 -34.54 89.55 -22.58
N THR A 61 -35.37 89.44 -21.53
CA THR A 61 -34.99 88.76 -20.27
C THR A 61 -34.73 87.27 -20.48
N SER A 62 -35.51 86.60 -21.35
CA SER A 62 -35.28 85.19 -21.73
C SER A 62 -33.96 85.02 -22.48
N ILE A 63 -33.70 85.87 -23.48
CA ILE A 63 -32.45 85.87 -24.27
C ILE A 63 -31.24 86.11 -23.36
N GLU A 64 -31.26 87.12 -22.49
CA GLU A 64 -30.18 87.41 -21.55
C GLU A 64 -29.92 86.25 -20.58
N LYS A 65 -30.99 85.64 -20.05
CA LYS A 65 -30.89 84.45 -19.19
C LYS A 65 -30.28 83.27 -19.96
N CYS A 66 -30.84 82.89 -21.10
CA CYS A 66 -30.37 81.75 -21.89
C CYS A 66 -28.95 81.97 -22.39
N GLN A 67 -28.54 83.18 -22.77
CA GLN A 67 -27.13 83.48 -23.09
C GLN A 67 -26.20 83.30 -21.89
N LYS A 68 -26.61 83.69 -20.67
CA LYS A 68 -25.81 83.48 -19.45
C LYS A 68 -25.71 82.00 -19.11
N GLU A 69 -26.83 81.29 -19.14
CA GLU A 69 -26.94 79.85 -18.88
C GLU A 69 -26.09 79.05 -19.88
N LEU A 70 -26.19 79.38 -21.18
CA LEU A 70 -25.40 78.77 -22.24
C LEU A 70 -23.90 79.05 -22.11
N ARG A 71 -23.48 80.28 -21.77
CA ARG A 71 -22.06 80.59 -21.51
C ARG A 71 -21.51 79.75 -20.36
N ASN A 72 -22.27 79.57 -19.28
CA ASN A 72 -21.87 78.70 -18.17
C ASN A 72 -21.75 77.24 -18.64
N LEU A 73 -22.74 76.72 -19.36
CA LEU A 73 -22.73 75.34 -19.87
C LEU A 73 -21.57 75.08 -20.85
N CYS A 74 -21.24 76.03 -21.73
CA CYS A 74 -20.07 75.93 -22.61
C CYS A 74 -18.76 75.83 -21.80
N LEU A 75 -18.61 76.62 -20.73
CA LEU A 75 -17.43 76.56 -19.85
C LEU A 75 -17.34 75.22 -19.10
N GLU A 76 -18.45 74.74 -18.53
CA GLU A 76 -18.53 73.45 -17.83
C GLU A 76 -18.24 72.27 -18.76
N LEU A 77 -18.79 72.28 -19.99
CA LEU A 77 -18.60 71.22 -20.98
C LEU A 77 -17.26 71.31 -21.74
N GLN A 78 -16.50 72.38 -21.53
CA GLN A 78 -15.25 72.70 -22.23
C GLN A 78 -15.44 72.87 -23.76
N LEU A 79 -16.56 73.48 -24.15
CA LEU A 79 -17.00 73.69 -25.53
C LEU A 79 -16.84 75.16 -25.98
N PRO A 80 -16.63 75.42 -27.30
CA PRO A 80 -16.51 76.77 -27.81
C PRO A 80 -17.82 77.58 -27.61
N PRO A 81 -17.74 78.91 -27.39
CA PRO A 81 -18.94 79.74 -27.23
C PRO A 81 -19.86 79.72 -28.45
N PHE A 82 -21.16 79.54 -28.21
CA PHE A 82 -22.18 79.60 -29.25
C PHE A 82 -22.20 80.96 -29.97
N GLN A 83 -22.13 80.92 -31.30
CA GLN A 83 -22.28 82.10 -32.16
C GLN A 83 -23.69 82.13 -32.75
N ASP A 84 -24.52 83.02 -32.19
CA ASP A 84 -25.86 83.28 -32.71
C ASP A 84 -25.79 83.98 -34.09
N LYS A 85 -26.71 83.61 -34.98
CA LYS A 85 -26.85 84.12 -36.35
C LYS A 85 -28.30 84.52 -36.67
N SER A 86 -29.21 84.41 -35.71
CA SER A 86 -30.64 84.59 -35.94
C SER A 86 -31.04 86.06 -36.00
N SER A 87 -31.67 86.45 -37.10
CA SER A 87 -31.97 87.84 -37.46
C SER A 87 -33.23 88.43 -36.82
N THR A 88 -33.99 87.63 -36.07
CA THR A 88 -35.20 88.08 -35.38
C THR A 88 -35.22 87.59 -33.93
N MET A 89 -35.70 88.45 -33.04
CA MET A 89 -35.70 88.26 -31.59
C MET A 89 -36.37 86.95 -31.14
N LEU A 90 -37.51 86.60 -31.74
CA LEU A 90 -38.26 85.39 -31.40
C LEU A 90 -37.54 84.11 -31.84
N GLN A 91 -36.83 84.16 -32.98
CA GLN A 91 -36.03 83.05 -33.48
C GLN A 91 -34.75 82.88 -32.64
N GLN A 92 -34.08 83.99 -32.30
CA GLN A 92 -32.95 84.03 -31.35
C GLN A 92 -33.30 83.41 -29.99
N GLU A 93 -34.43 83.78 -29.39
CA GLU A 93 -34.87 83.19 -28.11
C GLU A 93 -35.06 81.68 -28.21
N LYS A 94 -35.76 81.23 -29.26
CA LYS A 94 -36.00 79.81 -29.54
C LYS A 94 -34.71 79.02 -29.74
N ASP A 95 -33.77 79.53 -30.55
CA ASP A 95 -32.51 78.85 -30.86
C ASP A 95 -31.60 78.75 -29.64
N LEU A 96 -31.46 79.85 -28.88
CA LEU A 96 -30.73 79.84 -27.61
C LEU A 96 -31.33 78.84 -26.62
N ARG A 97 -32.67 78.78 -26.50
CA ARG A 97 -33.35 77.85 -25.61
C ARG A 97 -33.17 76.39 -26.01
N MET A 98 -33.29 76.07 -27.30
CA MET A 98 -32.99 74.73 -27.82
C MET A 98 -31.53 74.33 -27.60
N HIS A 99 -30.59 75.27 -27.74
CA HIS A 99 -29.17 74.97 -27.52
C HIS A 99 -28.84 74.77 -26.03
N VAL A 100 -29.45 75.53 -25.12
CA VAL A 100 -29.41 75.26 -23.67
C VAL A 100 -29.95 73.87 -23.34
N GLU A 101 -31.09 73.47 -23.93
CA GLU A 101 -31.68 72.14 -23.72
C GLU A 101 -30.74 71.01 -24.19
N VAL A 102 -30.09 71.16 -25.34
CA VAL A 102 -29.07 70.21 -25.84
C VAL A 102 -27.86 70.14 -24.92
N MET A 103 -27.34 71.29 -24.46
CA MET A 103 -26.17 71.33 -23.57
C MET A 103 -26.46 70.78 -22.17
N LEU A 104 -27.65 71.03 -21.61
CA LEU A 104 -28.11 70.39 -20.37
C LEU A 104 -28.23 68.88 -20.54
N LYS A 105 -28.75 68.41 -21.68
CA LYS A 105 -28.83 66.98 -21.99
C LYS A 105 -27.44 66.34 -22.08
N GLU A 106 -26.48 66.99 -22.75
CA GLU A 106 -25.11 66.48 -22.83
C GLU A 106 -24.43 66.46 -21.45
N LYS A 107 -24.54 67.53 -20.66
CA LYS A 107 -24.04 67.59 -19.27
C LYS A 107 -24.58 66.42 -18.44
N ASN A 108 -25.89 66.20 -18.47
CA ASN A 108 -26.52 65.10 -17.74
C ASN A 108 -26.04 63.73 -18.23
N GLN A 109 -25.86 63.54 -19.54
CA GLN A 109 -25.30 62.30 -20.10
C GLN A 109 -23.83 62.07 -19.69
N ARG A 110 -22.98 63.10 -19.68
CA ARG A 110 -21.59 62.99 -19.22
C ARG A 110 -21.49 62.66 -17.73
N ILE A 111 -22.35 63.24 -16.89
CA ILE A 111 -22.42 62.95 -15.44
C ILE A 111 -22.96 61.53 -15.18
N GLN A 112 -24.02 61.11 -15.89
CA GLN A 112 -24.56 59.75 -15.77
C GLN A 112 -23.54 58.69 -16.21
N ALA A 113 -22.81 58.95 -17.31
CA ALA A 113 -21.72 58.09 -17.75
C ALA A 113 -20.60 58.02 -16.70
N LEU A 114 -20.20 59.15 -16.10
CA LEU A 114 -19.20 59.16 -15.03
C LEU A 114 -19.65 58.33 -13.83
N LYS A 115 -20.90 58.46 -13.37
CA LYS A 115 -21.42 57.65 -12.26
C LYS A 115 -21.34 56.15 -12.57
N ALA A 116 -21.85 55.73 -13.73
CA ALA A 116 -21.88 54.33 -14.12
C ALA A 116 -20.46 53.73 -14.29
N LEU A 117 -19.51 54.50 -14.82
CA LEU A 117 -18.10 54.09 -14.90
C LEU A 117 -17.48 53.98 -13.51
N THR A 118 -17.76 54.92 -12.59
CA THR A 118 -17.24 54.88 -11.20
C THR A 118 -17.79 53.70 -10.41
N GLU A 119 -19.06 53.36 -10.62
CA GLU A 119 -19.75 52.20 -10.02
C GLU A 119 -19.10 50.89 -10.52
N GLN A 120 -18.90 50.75 -11.83
CA GLN A 120 -18.19 49.61 -12.43
C GLN A 120 -16.70 49.51 -12.03
N ASP A 121 -16.02 50.65 -11.86
CA ASP A 121 -14.61 50.72 -11.44
C ASP A 121 -14.44 50.26 -9.98
N GLN A 122 -15.35 50.67 -9.09
CA GLN A 122 -15.39 50.24 -7.69
C GLN A 122 -15.57 48.72 -7.59
N ASP A 123 -16.56 48.14 -8.28
CA ASP A 123 -16.83 46.69 -8.31
C ASP A 123 -15.61 45.89 -8.80
N LEU A 124 -14.89 46.40 -9.82
CA LEU A 124 -13.68 45.78 -10.35
C LEU A 124 -12.48 45.95 -9.40
N CYS A 125 -12.34 47.11 -8.76
CA CYS A 125 -11.24 47.38 -7.83
C CYS A 125 -11.36 46.59 -6.53
N ASP A 126 -12.56 46.42 -5.97
CA ASP A 126 -12.75 45.60 -4.77
C ASP A 126 -12.41 44.12 -5.06
N LEU A 127 -12.89 43.57 -6.19
CA LEU A 127 -12.61 42.18 -6.59
C LEU A 127 -11.14 41.91 -6.94
N LEU A 128 -10.44 42.87 -7.56
CA LEU A 128 -9.03 42.75 -7.94
C LEU A 128 -8.05 43.22 -6.85
N CYS A 129 -8.58 43.81 -5.77
CA CYS A 129 -7.88 44.53 -4.72
C CYS A 129 -6.95 45.64 -5.25
N PHE A 130 -7.51 46.52 -6.08
CA PHE A 130 -6.87 47.73 -6.61
C PHE A 130 -7.47 49.01 -5.98
N GLN A 131 -6.84 50.16 -6.22
CA GLN A 131 -7.35 51.46 -5.79
C GLN A 131 -8.24 52.07 -6.90
N PRO A 132 -9.48 52.50 -6.59
CA PRO A 132 -10.39 53.12 -7.57
C PRO A 132 -9.82 54.36 -8.28
N PHE A 133 -10.21 54.55 -9.53
CA PHE A 133 -9.76 55.64 -10.39
C PHE A 133 -10.51 56.94 -10.10
N SER A 134 -9.82 57.90 -9.47
CA SER A 134 -10.43 59.17 -9.06
C SER A 134 -10.52 60.21 -10.20
N ILE A 135 -11.73 60.58 -10.59
CA ILE A 135 -12.04 61.85 -11.27
C ILE A 135 -12.74 62.77 -10.26
N SER A 136 -12.51 64.08 -10.32
CA SER A 136 -13.20 65.04 -9.43
C SER A 136 -14.71 65.00 -9.62
N ALA A 137 -15.44 64.56 -8.59
CA ALA A 137 -16.89 64.35 -8.63
C ALA A 137 -17.70 65.64 -8.84
N ASP A 138 -17.13 66.80 -8.48
CA ASP A 138 -17.77 68.11 -8.58
C ASP A 138 -17.69 68.74 -9.99
N SER A 139 -16.95 68.13 -10.92
CA SER A 139 -16.75 68.64 -12.28
C SER A 139 -17.48 67.79 -13.32
N VAL A 140 -18.05 68.46 -14.34
CA VAL A 140 -18.42 67.76 -15.58
C VAL A 140 -17.13 67.27 -16.25
N PRO A 141 -17.03 65.98 -16.65
CA PRO A 141 -15.82 65.47 -17.28
C PRO A 141 -15.74 65.87 -18.75
N SER A 142 -14.51 65.94 -19.28
CA SER A 142 -14.28 66.01 -20.72
C SER A 142 -14.52 64.65 -21.39
N LEU A 143 -14.76 64.65 -22.70
CA LEU A 143 -14.93 63.42 -23.46
C LEU A 143 -13.65 62.55 -23.45
N GLU A 144 -12.47 63.19 -23.39
CA GLU A 144 -11.18 62.50 -23.28
C GLU A 144 -10.99 61.85 -21.89
N GLN A 145 -11.46 62.49 -20.82
CA GLN A 145 -11.45 61.90 -19.47
C GLN A 145 -12.36 60.68 -19.37
N LEU A 146 -13.58 60.77 -19.91
CA LEU A 146 -14.50 59.62 -19.99
C LEU A 146 -13.91 58.47 -20.82
N GLU A 147 -13.23 58.78 -21.92
CA GLU A 147 -12.63 57.76 -22.78
C GLU A 147 -11.41 57.07 -22.15
N LYS A 148 -10.56 57.83 -21.45
CA LYS A 148 -9.48 57.25 -20.63
C LYS A 148 -10.03 56.36 -19.51
N PHE A 149 -11.15 56.73 -18.90
CA PHE A 149 -11.79 55.92 -17.86
C PHE A 149 -12.35 54.61 -18.44
N ARG A 150 -13.01 54.64 -19.61
CA ARG A 150 -13.42 53.42 -20.33
C ARG A 150 -12.25 52.50 -20.67
N GLN A 151 -11.11 53.07 -21.10
CA GLN A 151 -9.90 52.30 -21.38
C GLN A 151 -9.31 51.66 -20.11
N HIS A 152 -9.35 52.37 -18.98
CA HIS A 152 -8.99 51.79 -17.68
C HIS A 152 -9.89 50.60 -17.30
N ILE A 153 -11.21 50.80 -17.28
CA ILE A 153 -12.20 49.76 -16.96
C ILE A 153 -12.10 48.57 -17.92
N SER A 154 -11.83 48.80 -19.21
CA SER A 154 -11.56 47.73 -20.18
C SER A 154 -10.30 46.93 -19.82
N SER A 155 -9.21 47.59 -19.38
CA SER A 155 -8.01 46.91 -18.90
C SER A 155 -8.22 46.14 -17.59
N LEU A 156 -9.03 46.67 -16.65
CA LEU A 156 -9.41 45.97 -15.43
C LEU A 156 -10.30 44.74 -15.72
N THR A 157 -11.23 44.86 -16.67
CA THR A 157 -12.10 43.75 -17.11
C THR A 157 -11.26 42.63 -17.73
N ALA A 158 -10.29 42.96 -18.59
CA ALA A 158 -9.37 41.98 -19.17
C ALA A 158 -8.46 41.32 -18.11
N GLU A 159 -8.00 42.06 -17.10
CA GLU A 159 -7.24 41.50 -15.97
C GLU A 159 -8.10 40.61 -15.06
N LYS A 160 -9.38 40.94 -14.84
CA LYS A 160 -10.37 40.07 -14.18
C LYS A 160 -10.53 38.76 -14.95
N GLU A 161 -10.80 38.81 -16.24
CA GLU A 161 -10.91 37.62 -17.09
C GLU A 161 -9.63 36.78 -17.05
N ARG A 162 -8.45 37.41 -17.12
CA ARG A 162 -7.16 36.73 -17.04
C ARG A 162 -6.95 36.02 -15.70
N ARG A 163 -7.21 36.70 -14.56
CA ARG A 163 -7.09 36.11 -13.22
C ARG A 163 -8.13 35.04 -12.95
N HIS A 164 -9.36 35.19 -13.43
CA HIS A 164 -10.40 34.18 -13.27
C HIS A 164 -10.05 32.90 -14.05
N ASN A 165 -9.56 33.00 -15.30
CA ASN A 165 -9.08 31.84 -16.05
C ASN A 165 -7.86 31.16 -15.38
N GLU A 166 -6.95 31.93 -14.78
CA GLU A 166 -5.83 31.43 -13.97
C GLU A 166 -6.35 30.70 -12.72
N PHE A 167 -7.26 31.31 -11.96
CA PHE A 167 -7.93 30.75 -10.78
C PHE A 167 -8.65 29.43 -11.09
N VAL A 168 -9.51 29.40 -12.11
CA VAL A 168 -10.29 28.21 -12.50
C VAL A 168 -9.37 27.05 -12.92
N THR A 169 -8.23 27.35 -13.54
CA THR A 169 -7.21 26.35 -13.89
C THR A 169 -6.52 25.79 -12.64
N LEU A 170 -6.09 26.68 -11.73
CA LEU A 170 -5.44 26.30 -10.47
C LEU A 170 -6.40 25.51 -9.56
N LYS A 171 -7.66 25.94 -9.41
CA LYS A 171 -8.71 25.23 -8.64
C LYS A 171 -8.88 23.80 -9.12
N LYS A 172 -8.96 23.58 -10.45
CA LYS A 172 -9.07 22.24 -11.06
C LYS A 172 -7.82 21.38 -10.81
N GLN A 173 -6.62 21.96 -10.87
CA GLN A 173 -5.38 21.24 -10.58
C GLN A 173 -5.24 20.89 -9.08
N ILE A 174 -5.65 21.80 -8.19
CA ILE A 174 -5.67 21.61 -6.73
C ILE A 174 -6.62 20.47 -6.37
N ILE A 175 -7.86 20.50 -6.87
CA ILE A 175 -8.86 19.44 -6.63
C ILE A 175 -8.31 18.07 -7.07
N LEU A 176 -7.79 17.96 -8.30
CA LEU A 176 -7.21 16.70 -8.79
C LEU A 176 -6.03 16.21 -7.93
N CYS A 177 -5.18 17.10 -7.44
CA CYS A 177 -4.07 16.70 -6.56
C CYS A 177 -4.53 16.31 -5.15
N MET A 178 -5.59 16.93 -4.62
CA MET A 178 -6.19 16.56 -3.34
C MET A 178 -6.91 15.21 -3.44
N ASP A 179 -7.65 14.99 -4.53
CA ASP A 179 -8.26 13.70 -4.87
C ASP A 179 -7.19 12.60 -4.98
N ASP A 180 -6.08 12.83 -5.69
CA ASP A 180 -4.98 11.87 -5.81
C ASP A 180 -4.26 11.57 -4.47
N LEU A 181 -4.23 12.53 -3.55
CA LEU A 181 -3.66 12.36 -2.20
C LEU A 181 -4.64 11.75 -1.18
N ASP A 182 -5.91 11.52 -1.58
CA ASP A 182 -7.01 11.14 -0.68
C ASP A 182 -7.20 12.16 0.48
N GLN A 183 -6.98 13.47 0.22
CA GLN A 183 -7.06 14.57 1.19
C GLN A 183 -8.34 15.41 1.02
N LEU A 184 -8.97 15.79 2.14
CA LEU A 184 -10.04 16.80 2.20
C LEU A 184 -9.47 18.20 2.53
N PRO A 185 -10.16 19.30 2.16
CA PRO A 185 -9.73 20.66 2.52
C PRO A 185 -9.80 20.86 4.05
N GLU A 186 -8.67 21.18 4.67
CA GLU A 186 -8.54 21.35 6.12
C GLU A 186 -8.49 22.83 6.51
N THR A 187 -7.66 23.64 5.83
CA THR A 187 -7.55 25.07 6.11
C THR A 187 -8.76 25.86 5.63
N SER A 188 -8.96 27.08 6.16
CA SER A 188 -10.02 27.98 5.68
C SER A 188 -9.81 28.37 4.21
N PHE A 189 -8.56 28.55 3.79
CA PHE A 189 -8.21 28.88 2.40
C PHE A 189 -8.46 27.71 1.44
N GLU A 190 -8.12 26.47 1.83
CA GLU A 190 -8.48 25.28 1.02
C GLU A 190 -10.00 25.14 0.86
N LYS A 191 -10.77 25.43 1.92
CA LYS A 191 -12.24 25.36 1.87
C LYS A 191 -12.84 26.44 0.96
N ASP A 192 -12.38 27.68 1.10
CA ASP A 192 -12.74 28.81 0.23
C ASP A 192 -12.45 28.49 -1.25
N VAL A 193 -11.24 27.99 -1.54
CA VAL A 193 -10.84 27.61 -2.90
C VAL A 193 -11.64 26.43 -3.47
N VAL A 194 -11.86 25.36 -2.68
CA VAL A 194 -12.44 24.10 -3.19
C VAL A 194 -13.96 24.07 -3.13
N CYS A 195 -14.57 24.61 -2.07
CA CYS A 195 -16.00 24.41 -1.76
C CYS A 195 -16.90 25.59 -2.15
N GLU A 196 -16.40 26.83 -2.19
CA GLU A 196 -17.20 28.01 -2.54
C GLU A 196 -17.26 28.24 -4.07
N ASP A 197 -18.19 29.10 -4.51
CA ASP A 197 -18.44 29.40 -5.92
C ASP A 197 -17.29 30.16 -6.59
N GLU A 198 -17.05 29.92 -7.89
CA GLU A 198 -15.95 30.53 -8.64
C GLU A 198 -16.09 32.06 -8.86
N GLU A 199 -17.25 32.63 -8.51
CA GLU A 199 -17.55 34.08 -8.59
C GLU A 199 -17.38 34.82 -7.25
N SER A 200 -17.34 34.12 -6.11
CA SER A 200 -17.19 34.73 -4.78
C SER A 200 -15.72 34.96 -4.38
N PHE A 201 -14.80 34.20 -4.98
CA PHE A 201 -13.38 34.23 -4.64
C PHE A 201 -12.72 35.57 -5.03
N CYS A 202 -12.09 36.23 -4.05
CA CYS A 202 -11.40 37.49 -4.28
C CYS A 202 -10.15 37.29 -5.16
N LEU A 203 -10.16 37.84 -6.38
CA LEU A 203 -9.10 37.70 -7.38
C LEU A 203 -7.91 38.64 -7.12
N SER A 204 -7.51 38.79 -5.85
CA SER A 204 -6.32 39.54 -5.46
C SER A 204 -5.04 38.86 -5.97
N LYS A 205 -3.96 39.62 -6.19
CA LYS A 205 -2.67 39.03 -6.59
C LYS A 205 -2.16 38.06 -5.52
N GLU A 206 -2.28 38.42 -4.24
CA GLU A 206 -1.83 37.63 -3.10
C GLU A 206 -2.57 36.29 -2.99
N ASN A 207 -3.86 36.27 -3.31
CA ASN A 207 -4.67 35.05 -3.36
C ASN A 207 -4.25 34.14 -4.52
N ILE A 208 -4.02 34.70 -5.72
CA ILE A 208 -3.54 33.96 -6.89
C ILE A 208 -2.12 33.40 -6.66
N ASP A 209 -1.23 34.12 -6.00
CA ASP A 209 0.10 33.61 -5.67
C ASP A 209 0.05 32.59 -4.51
N SER A 210 -0.86 32.74 -3.54
CA SER A 210 -1.12 31.73 -2.50
C SER A 210 -1.68 30.42 -3.06
N LEU A 211 -2.54 30.48 -4.08
CA LEU A 211 -3.02 29.31 -4.82
C LEU A 211 -1.89 28.53 -5.50
N LYS A 212 -0.91 29.22 -6.09
CA LYS A 212 0.27 28.58 -6.69
C LYS A 212 1.14 27.90 -5.64
N VAL A 213 1.28 28.51 -4.46
CA VAL A 213 1.98 27.90 -3.32
C VAL A 213 1.26 26.65 -2.83
N LEU A 214 -0.08 26.69 -2.69
CA LEU A 214 -0.88 25.53 -2.31
C LEU A 214 -0.79 24.39 -3.34
N LEU A 215 -0.92 24.69 -4.64
CA LEU A 215 -0.74 23.71 -5.70
C LEU A 215 0.66 23.08 -5.67
N HIS A 216 1.71 23.89 -5.56
CA HIS A 216 3.08 23.38 -5.49
C HIS A 216 3.31 22.48 -4.26
N GLN A 217 2.73 22.82 -3.10
CA GLN A 217 2.77 21.97 -1.90
C GLN A 217 1.99 20.66 -2.06
N LEU A 218 0.94 20.62 -2.87
CA LEU A 218 0.22 19.39 -3.22
C LEU A 218 1.05 18.53 -4.20
N GLU A 219 1.59 19.15 -5.25
CA GLU A 219 2.45 18.49 -6.25
C GLU A 219 3.71 17.87 -5.62
N CYS A 220 4.41 18.59 -4.75
CA CYS A 220 5.58 18.07 -4.03
C CYS A 220 5.24 16.86 -3.15
N ARG A 221 4.08 16.86 -2.48
CA ARG A 221 3.63 15.71 -1.67
C ARG A 221 3.20 14.52 -2.53
N LYS A 222 2.58 14.77 -3.68
CA LYS A 222 2.27 13.73 -4.67
C LYS A 222 3.54 13.10 -5.25
N ALA A 223 4.55 13.91 -5.57
CA ALA A 223 5.86 13.44 -6.05
C ALA A 223 6.63 12.63 -4.98
N GLU A 224 6.60 13.05 -3.72
CA GLU A 224 7.20 12.28 -2.62
C GLU A 224 6.47 10.96 -2.36
N ASN A 225 5.13 10.95 -2.40
CA ASN A 225 4.34 9.72 -2.31
C ASN A 225 4.67 8.75 -3.46
N GLU A 226 4.81 9.24 -4.69
CA GLU A 226 5.25 8.43 -5.84
C GLU A 226 6.67 7.88 -5.62
N ARG A 227 7.62 8.71 -5.16
CA ARG A 227 9.01 8.30 -4.87
C ARG A 227 9.06 7.18 -3.82
N VAL A 228 8.27 7.28 -2.75
CA VAL A 228 8.17 6.26 -1.71
C VAL A 228 7.53 4.98 -2.27
N CYS A 229 6.41 5.09 -2.99
CA CYS A 229 5.75 3.93 -3.60
C CYS A 229 6.65 3.22 -4.62
N GLY A 230 7.38 3.98 -5.45
CA GLY A 230 8.40 3.47 -6.37
C GLY A 230 9.46 2.64 -5.65
N SER A 231 10.04 3.16 -4.56
CA SER A 231 11.05 2.42 -3.78
C SER A 231 10.51 1.12 -3.15
N TYR A 232 9.22 1.09 -2.75
CA TYR A 232 8.58 -0.16 -2.32
C TYR A 232 8.35 -1.13 -3.48
N ARG A 233 7.91 -0.67 -4.66
CA ARG A 233 7.74 -1.52 -5.85
C ARG A 233 9.07 -2.13 -6.31
N GLU A 234 10.15 -1.33 -6.33
CA GLU A 234 11.50 -1.79 -6.61
C GLU A 234 11.94 -2.88 -5.62
N LYS A 235 11.70 -2.68 -4.32
CA LYS A 235 12.04 -3.68 -3.28
C LYS A 235 11.18 -4.95 -3.37
N ILE A 236 9.89 -4.82 -3.70
CA ILE A 236 8.99 -5.95 -3.99
C ILE A 236 9.52 -6.75 -5.19
N HIS A 237 9.92 -6.09 -6.27
CA HIS A 237 10.51 -6.76 -7.44
C HIS A 237 11.83 -7.48 -7.10
N GLU A 238 12.73 -6.87 -6.32
CA GLU A 238 13.96 -7.55 -5.84
C GLU A 238 13.62 -8.84 -5.06
N LEU A 239 12.67 -8.74 -4.13
CA LEU A 239 12.27 -9.87 -3.29
C LEU A 239 11.49 -10.94 -4.06
N TRP A 240 10.66 -10.57 -5.03
CA TRP A 240 9.98 -11.51 -5.92
C TRP A 240 10.94 -12.36 -6.74
N GLU A 241 12.03 -11.77 -7.25
CA GLU A 241 13.06 -12.51 -7.98
C GLU A 241 13.96 -13.32 -7.04
N ARG A 242 14.36 -12.78 -5.88
CA ARG A 242 15.19 -13.52 -4.90
C ARG A 242 14.45 -14.69 -4.24
N LEU A 243 13.15 -14.57 -3.99
CA LEU A 243 12.32 -15.61 -3.35
C LEU A 243 11.56 -16.48 -4.37
N GLN A 244 11.68 -16.21 -5.68
CA GLN A 244 11.01 -16.93 -6.76
C GLN A 244 9.48 -17.01 -6.57
N ILE A 245 8.86 -15.88 -6.21
CA ILE A 245 7.42 -15.81 -5.89
C ILE A 245 6.57 -16.12 -7.14
N PRO A 246 5.57 -17.04 -7.06
CA PRO A 246 4.71 -17.41 -8.18
C PRO A 246 3.91 -16.24 -8.77
N GLN A 247 3.59 -16.30 -10.06
CA GLN A 247 2.87 -15.23 -10.75
C GLN A 247 1.49 -14.95 -10.14
N GLU A 248 0.83 -15.98 -9.61
CA GLU A 248 -0.47 -15.89 -8.96
C GLU A 248 -0.45 -15.00 -7.69
N GLU A 249 0.68 -14.98 -6.96
CA GLU A 249 0.88 -14.03 -5.84
C GLU A 249 1.23 -12.62 -6.33
N ARG A 250 2.00 -12.51 -7.44
CA ARG A 250 2.35 -11.21 -8.04
C ARG A 250 1.11 -10.49 -8.59
N ASP A 251 0.23 -11.22 -9.26
CA ASP A 251 -1.02 -10.71 -9.82
C ASP A 251 -1.96 -10.17 -8.74
N ALA A 252 -1.96 -10.79 -7.55
CA ALA A 252 -2.84 -10.42 -6.43
C ALA A 252 -2.61 -8.99 -5.88
N ILE A 253 -1.43 -8.40 -6.10
CA ILE A 253 -1.12 -7.01 -5.69
C ILE A 253 -0.95 -6.04 -6.88
N CYS A 254 -1.20 -6.49 -8.11
CA CYS A 254 -0.97 -5.71 -9.34
C CYS A 254 -1.73 -4.35 -9.36
N GLU A 255 -2.92 -4.25 -8.75
CA GLU A 255 -3.66 -2.99 -8.54
C GLU A 255 -2.81 -1.91 -7.85
N HIS A 256 -2.00 -2.30 -6.86
CA HIS A 256 -1.20 -1.39 -6.04
C HIS A 256 0.19 -1.11 -6.64
N MET A 257 0.63 -1.89 -7.63
CA MET A 257 1.91 -1.70 -8.34
C MET A 257 1.88 -0.55 -9.37
N THR A 258 0.72 0.07 -9.64
CA THR A 258 0.58 1.11 -10.68
C THR A 258 0.17 2.49 -10.17
N LEU A 259 -0.49 2.57 -9.00
CA LEU A 259 -1.09 3.79 -8.47
C LEU A 259 -0.50 4.13 -7.08
N SER A 260 -0.30 5.40 -6.75
CA SER A 260 0.40 5.85 -5.52
C SER A 260 -0.49 6.52 -4.47
N LYS A 261 -1.79 6.20 -4.48
CA LYS A 261 -2.77 6.60 -3.46
C LYS A 261 -2.45 6.01 -2.08
N LYS A 262 -3.03 6.57 -1.02
CA LYS A 262 -2.74 6.21 0.38
C LYS A 262 -2.95 4.72 0.69
N ARG A 263 -4.05 4.14 0.18
CA ARG A 263 -4.33 2.69 0.27
C ARG A 263 -3.21 1.83 -0.34
N ASN A 264 -2.63 2.29 -1.43
CA ASN A 264 -1.65 1.52 -2.20
C ASN A 264 -0.28 1.57 -1.54
N MET A 265 0.12 2.75 -1.02
CA MET A 265 1.33 2.87 -0.19
C MET A 265 1.28 1.92 1.01
N GLN A 266 0.12 1.81 1.68
CA GLN A 266 -0.08 0.87 2.79
C GLN A 266 0.00 -0.60 2.35
N ALA A 267 -0.59 -0.95 1.19
CA ALA A 267 -0.51 -2.31 0.65
C ALA A 267 0.92 -2.69 0.23
N LEU A 268 1.64 -1.79 -0.43
CA LEU A 268 3.04 -1.98 -0.82
C LEU A 268 3.94 -2.14 0.42
N GLN A 269 3.75 -1.31 1.46
CA GLN A 269 4.48 -1.43 2.72
C GLN A 269 4.20 -2.78 3.42
N ALA A 270 2.95 -3.24 3.42
CA ALA A 270 2.57 -4.53 3.98
C ALA A 270 3.20 -5.71 3.22
N GLU A 271 3.26 -5.66 1.90
CA GLU A 271 3.89 -6.70 1.07
C GLU A 271 5.42 -6.72 1.23
N VAL A 272 6.08 -5.55 1.31
CA VAL A 272 7.52 -5.50 1.67
C VAL A 272 7.75 -6.19 3.02
N GLY A 273 6.89 -5.93 4.01
CA GLY A 273 6.93 -6.61 5.31
C GLY A 273 6.77 -8.14 5.20
N ARG A 274 5.74 -8.60 4.48
CA ARG A 274 5.47 -10.03 4.25
C ARG A 274 6.64 -10.74 3.56
N LEU A 275 7.23 -10.11 2.54
CA LEU A 275 8.33 -10.69 1.77
C LEU A 275 9.65 -10.70 2.56
N GLU A 276 9.91 -9.67 3.38
CA GLU A 276 11.05 -9.67 4.31
C GLU A 276 10.90 -10.73 5.42
N GLU A 277 9.69 -10.92 5.97
CA GLU A 277 9.39 -12.02 6.92
C GLU A 277 9.56 -13.40 6.26
N LEU A 278 9.07 -13.58 5.03
CA LEU A 278 9.23 -14.81 4.26
C LEU A 278 10.70 -15.12 3.95
N LYS A 279 11.49 -14.09 3.62
CA LYS A 279 12.95 -14.20 3.44
C LYS A 279 13.63 -14.65 4.74
N LEU A 280 13.32 -14.01 5.88
CA LEU A 280 13.87 -14.37 7.19
C LEU A 280 13.52 -15.81 7.57
N LYS A 281 12.27 -16.22 7.36
CA LYS A 281 11.80 -17.59 7.61
C LYS A 281 12.49 -18.62 6.72
N ASN A 282 12.77 -18.29 5.45
CA ASN A 282 13.55 -19.16 4.57
C ASN A 282 15.01 -19.29 5.03
N ILE A 283 15.65 -18.18 5.45
CA ILE A 283 16.98 -18.19 6.05
C ILE A 283 17.02 -19.07 7.30
N GLN A 284 16.02 -18.96 8.19
CA GLN A 284 15.86 -19.82 9.37
C GLN A 284 15.77 -21.30 8.96
N ASN A 285 14.81 -21.67 8.09
CA ASN A 285 14.60 -23.06 7.67
C ASN A 285 15.88 -23.70 7.08
N VAL A 286 16.63 -22.96 6.27
CA VAL A 286 17.88 -23.44 5.66
C VAL A 286 19.00 -23.51 6.70
N THR A 287 19.13 -22.52 7.59
CA THR A 287 20.13 -22.54 8.67
C THR A 287 19.89 -23.70 9.64
N GLU A 288 18.64 -23.97 10.01
CA GLU A 288 18.26 -25.15 10.81
C GLU A 288 18.57 -26.46 10.08
N ALA A 289 18.30 -26.57 8.77
CA ALA A 289 18.67 -27.74 7.99
C ALA A 289 20.19 -27.97 7.98
N ILE A 290 20.98 -26.90 7.80
CA ILE A 290 22.46 -26.98 7.84
C ILE A 290 22.95 -27.33 9.26
N ARG A 291 22.35 -26.79 10.33
CA ARG A 291 22.67 -27.17 11.72
C ARG A 291 22.44 -28.67 11.96
N ASN A 292 21.35 -29.23 11.43
CA ASN A 292 21.10 -30.67 11.48
C ASN A 292 22.15 -31.48 10.69
N GLU A 293 22.58 -31.02 9.51
CA GLU A 293 23.68 -31.65 8.78
C GLU A 293 25.02 -31.55 9.54
N ILE A 294 25.35 -30.39 10.11
CA ILE A 294 26.55 -30.17 10.93
C ILE A 294 26.57 -31.14 12.12
N ALA A 295 25.44 -31.30 12.83
CA ALA A 295 25.33 -32.25 13.92
C ALA A 295 25.59 -33.71 13.47
N VAL A 296 25.01 -34.13 12.34
CA VAL A 296 25.23 -35.46 11.75
C VAL A 296 26.70 -35.68 11.35
N PHE A 297 27.39 -34.65 10.85
CA PHE A 297 28.81 -34.76 10.53
C PHE A 297 29.73 -34.66 11.76
N TRP A 298 29.36 -33.91 12.79
CA TRP A 298 30.02 -33.94 14.10
C TRP A 298 29.96 -35.33 14.74
N ASP A 299 28.83 -36.04 14.61
CA ASP A 299 28.70 -37.42 15.07
C ASP A 299 29.58 -38.39 14.25
N LYS A 300 29.55 -38.30 12.91
CA LYS A 300 30.41 -39.11 12.02
C LYS A 300 31.92 -38.89 12.25
N CYS A 301 32.32 -37.66 12.56
CA CYS A 301 33.69 -37.28 12.85
C CYS A 301 34.06 -37.42 14.34
N PHE A 302 33.16 -37.94 15.19
CA PHE A 302 33.34 -38.12 16.63
C PHE A 302 33.78 -36.85 17.40
N TYR A 303 33.26 -35.68 17.02
CA TYR A 303 33.56 -34.39 17.66
C TYR A 303 33.12 -34.37 19.13
N SER A 304 34.03 -33.99 20.03
CA SER A 304 33.78 -33.80 21.47
C SER A 304 32.83 -32.63 21.74
N SER A 305 32.27 -32.55 22.96
CA SER A 305 31.38 -31.43 23.32
C SER A 305 32.06 -30.07 23.14
N ASP A 306 33.30 -29.94 23.60
CA ASP A 306 34.09 -28.71 23.51
C ASP A 306 34.36 -28.29 22.04
N GLN A 307 34.58 -29.27 21.15
CA GLN A 307 34.77 -29.02 19.72
C GLN A 307 33.48 -28.54 19.03
N ARG A 308 32.30 -29.00 19.49
CA ARG A 308 31.00 -28.52 19.00
C ARG A 308 30.71 -27.11 19.54
N GLN A 309 30.95 -26.89 20.83
CA GLN A 309 30.78 -25.57 21.49
C GLN A 309 31.72 -24.49 20.94
N ALA A 310 32.87 -24.87 20.38
CA ALA A 310 33.77 -23.92 19.71
C ALA A 310 33.15 -23.24 18.47
N PHE A 311 32.17 -23.86 17.80
CA PHE A 311 31.40 -23.23 16.73
C PHE A 311 30.19 -22.47 17.31
N VAL A 312 30.49 -21.35 17.99
CA VAL A 312 29.51 -20.48 18.65
C VAL A 312 28.29 -20.12 17.77
N PRO A 313 28.42 -19.83 16.45
CA PRO A 313 27.27 -19.52 15.58
C PRO A 313 26.19 -20.63 15.51
N PHE A 314 26.48 -21.86 15.92
CA PHE A 314 25.47 -22.93 16.02
C PHE A 314 24.32 -22.62 16.98
N TYR A 315 24.59 -21.80 18.00
CA TYR A 315 23.65 -21.49 19.10
C TYR A 315 23.05 -20.08 19.01
N ASP A 316 23.20 -19.43 17.86
CA ASP A 316 22.68 -18.10 17.59
C ASP A 316 21.25 -18.18 17.03
N ASP A 317 20.31 -17.40 17.55
CA ASP A 317 18.92 -17.35 17.06
C ASP A 317 18.62 -16.06 16.25
N ASP A 318 19.59 -15.14 16.12
CA ASP A 318 19.47 -13.92 15.31
C ASP A 318 19.73 -14.22 13.81
N PHE A 319 18.79 -14.92 13.18
CA PHE A 319 18.87 -15.39 11.80
C PHE A 319 19.15 -14.26 10.79
N SER A 320 20.25 -14.39 10.04
CA SER A 320 20.70 -13.40 9.05
C SER A 320 21.38 -14.07 7.85
N GLU A 321 21.51 -13.33 6.75
CA GLU A 321 22.20 -13.80 5.52
C GLU A 321 23.70 -14.06 5.78
N GLU A 322 24.31 -13.35 6.73
CA GLU A 322 25.67 -13.59 7.23
C GLU A 322 25.75 -14.88 8.07
N LEU A 323 24.82 -15.08 9.02
CA LEU A 323 24.76 -16.29 9.84
C LEU A 323 24.62 -17.56 8.96
N LEU A 324 23.76 -17.50 7.94
CA LEU A 324 23.61 -18.57 6.95
C LEU A 324 24.91 -18.84 6.20
N SER A 325 25.59 -17.80 5.70
CA SER A 325 26.88 -17.96 4.99
C SER A 325 27.97 -18.60 5.85
N VAL A 326 28.00 -18.30 7.16
CA VAL A 326 28.92 -18.94 8.12
C VAL A 326 28.59 -20.43 8.32
N HIS A 327 27.30 -20.81 8.34
CA HIS A 327 26.89 -22.21 8.40
C HIS A 327 27.22 -22.97 7.11
N ASP A 328 26.98 -22.39 5.93
CA ASP A 328 27.36 -22.95 4.64
C ASP A 328 28.88 -23.21 4.55
N ALA A 329 29.69 -22.25 5.00
CA ALA A 329 31.15 -22.40 5.04
C ALA A 329 31.60 -23.54 5.98
N GLU A 330 31.00 -23.63 7.18
CA GLU A 330 31.34 -24.69 8.16
C GLU A 330 30.90 -26.08 7.68
N ILE A 331 29.70 -26.24 7.11
CA ILE A 331 29.27 -27.56 6.60
C ILE A 331 30.10 -28.01 5.40
N VAL A 332 30.53 -27.09 4.53
CA VAL A 332 31.47 -27.41 3.43
C VAL A 332 32.83 -27.84 3.99
N ARG A 333 33.40 -27.08 4.95
CA ARG A 333 34.65 -27.43 5.63
C ARG A 333 34.59 -28.80 6.31
N LEU A 334 33.49 -29.08 6.99
CA LEU A 334 33.27 -30.32 7.74
C LEU A 334 32.99 -31.52 6.83
N LYS A 335 32.27 -31.33 5.71
CA LYS A 335 32.10 -32.34 4.64
C LYS A 335 33.43 -32.72 4.00
N GLN A 336 34.27 -31.73 3.65
CA GLN A 336 35.61 -31.97 3.11
C GLN A 336 36.48 -32.74 4.12
N TYR A 337 36.53 -32.28 5.37
CA TYR A 337 37.28 -32.94 6.45
C TYR A 337 36.83 -34.38 6.71
N TYR A 338 35.54 -34.70 6.52
CA TYR A 338 35.04 -36.08 6.60
C TYR A 338 35.53 -36.94 5.42
N GLU A 339 35.39 -36.46 4.17
CA GLU A 339 35.79 -37.25 3.00
C GLU A 339 37.32 -37.45 2.93
N ASP A 340 38.12 -36.45 3.33
CA ASP A 340 39.59 -36.54 3.41
C ASP A 340 40.09 -37.64 4.37
N HIS A 341 39.30 -37.94 5.42
CA HIS A 341 39.68 -38.87 6.50
C HIS A 341 38.71 -40.05 6.65
N LYS A 342 37.94 -40.32 5.59
CA LYS A 342 36.79 -41.23 5.59
C LYS A 342 37.12 -42.67 5.97
N ASP A 343 38.18 -43.23 5.41
CA ASP A 343 38.63 -44.60 5.70
C ASP A 343 38.96 -44.81 7.19
N LEU A 344 39.42 -43.75 7.87
CA LEU A 344 39.72 -43.76 9.30
C LEU A 344 38.42 -43.71 10.12
N PHE A 345 37.49 -42.79 9.81
CA PHE A 345 36.20 -42.72 10.51
C PHE A 345 35.33 -43.97 10.31
N GLU A 346 35.23 -44.48 9.07
CA GLU A 346 34.53 -45.74 8.78
C GLU A 346 35.20 -46.93 9.46
N GLY A 347 36.54 -46.93 9.55
CA GLY A 347 37.29 -47.93 10.31
C GLY A 347 36.99 -47.89 11.81
N VAL A 348 36.94 -46.71 12.43
CA VAL A 348 36.59 -46.49 13.85
C VAL A 348 35.17 -46.96 14.14
N HIS A 349 34.19 -46.51 13.34
CA HIS A 349 32.78 -46.95 13.47
C HIS A 349 32.67 -48.48 13.36
N LYS A 350 33.37 -49.08 12.40
CA LYS A 350 33.40 -50.54 12.19
C LYS A 350 34.05 -51.29 13.35
N TRP A 351 35.04 -50.71 14.03
CA TRP A 351 35.60 -51.29 15.25
C TRP A 351 34.57 -51.22 16.38
N GLU A 352 33.92 -50.08 16.59
CA GLU A 352 32.91 -49.91 17.63
C GLU A 352 31.71 -50.86 17.43
N GLU A 353 31.20 -50.99 16.21
CA GLU A 353 30.16 -51.96 15.85
C GLU A 353 30.62 -53.40 16.10
N SER A 354 31.84 -53.75 15.68
CA SER A 354 32.42 -55.09 15.91
C SER A 354 32.59 -55.40 17.40
N TRP A 355 32.95 -54.40 18.20
CA TRP A 355 33.09 -54.49 19.66
C TRP A 355 31.73 -54.62 20.36
N ARG A 356 30.74 -53.82 19.94
CA ARG A 356 29.35 -53.89 20.41
C ARG A 356 28.74 -55.27 20.17
N VAL A 357 28.86 -55.80 18.94
CA VAL A 357 28.38 -57.15 18.59
C VAL A 357 29.16 -58.25 19.33
N PHE A 358 30.46 -58.06 19.58
CA PHE A 358 31.24 -58.98 20.42
C PHE A 358 30.72 -59.01 21.87
N LEU A 359 30.50 -57.85 22.49
CA LEU A 359 29.94 -57.75 23.85
C LEU A 359 28.51 -58.32 23.93
N GLU A 360 27.67 -58.10 22.91
CA GLU A 360 26.36 -58.73 22.83
C GLU A 360 26.43 -60.27 22.78
N LEU A 361 27.38 -60.83 22.03
CA LEU A 361 27.59 -62.28 21.96
C LEU A 361 28.15 -62.84 23.28
N GLU A 362 28.99 -62.08 23.99
CA GLU A 362 29.47 -62.41 25.33
C GLU A 362 28.34 -62.41 26.38
N GLU A 363 27.43 -61.43 26.33
CA GLU A 363 26.29 -61.37 27.26
C GLU A 363 25.27 -62.49 26.97
N LYS A 364 24.93 -62.71 25.68
CA LYS A 364 24.11 -63.85 25.25
C LYS A 364 24.75 -65.17 25.69
N ALA A 365 26.09 -65.28 25.70
CA ALA A 365 26.79 -66.46 26.17
C ALA A 365 26.74 -66.70 27.70
N LYS A 366 26.35 -65.71 28.52
CA LYS A 366 26.13 -65.88 29.97
C LYS A 366 24.76 -66.48 30.31
N ASP A 367 23.74 -66.29 29.46
CA ASP A 367 22.37 -66.70 29.73
C ASP A 367 22.20 -68.24 29.76
N PRO A 368 21.77 -68.85 30.90
CA PRO A 368 21.47 -70.28 30.97
C PRO A 368 20.31 -70.73 30.07
N SER A 369 19.39 -69.83 29.68
CA SER A 369 18.23 -70.17 28.83
C SER A 369 18.63 -70.53 27.39
N ARG A 370 19.79 -70.02 26.94
CA ARG A 370 20.35 -70.17 25.59
C ARG A 370 20.42 -71.61 25.08
N PHE A 371 20.56 -72.59 25.96
CA PHE A 371 20.59 -74.02 25.63
C PHE A 371 19.25 -74.61 25.15
N THR A 372 18.14 -73.88 25.25
CA THR A 372 16.84 -74.30 24.70
C THR A 372 16.73 -74.16 23.17
N ASN A 373 17.65 -73.43 22.53
CA ASN A 373 17.59 -73.09 21.10
C ASN A 373 17.94 -74.28 20.18
N ARG A 374 16.90 -74.97 19.73
CA ARG A 374 16.98 -76.14 18.82
C ARG A 374 17.14 -75.71 17.36
N GLY A 375 18.38 -75.48 16.91
CA GLY A 375 18.65 -75.12 15.50
C GLY A 375 20.10 -74.80 15.12
N GLY A 376 21.08 -75.09 15.99
CA GLY A 376 22.49 -74.83 15.69
C GLY A 376 22.93 -73.36 15.79
N ASN A 377 22.07 -72.45 16.28
CA ASN A 377 22.42 -71.02 16.41
C ASN A 377 23.62 -70.80 17.34
N LEU A 378 23.72 -71.60 18.41
CA LEU A 378 24.86 -71.64 19.33
C LEU A 378 26.23 -71.74 18.61
N LEU A 379 26.30 -72.54 17.54
CA LEU A 379 27.51 -72.75 16.75
C LEU A 379 27.77 -71.59 15.76
N LYS A 380 26.72 -70.91 15.29
CA LYS A 380 26.84 -69.69 14.48
C LYS A 380 27.35 -68.53 15.31
N GLU A 381 26.77 -68.33 16.50
CA GLU A 381 27.16 -67.32 17.48
C GLU A 381 28.62 -67.52 17.93
N GLU A 382 29.00 -68.75 18.31
CA GLU A 382 30.38 -69.03 18.74
C GLU A 382 31.37 -68.92 17.56
N LYS A 383 30.97 -69.24 16.33
CA LYS A 383 31.78 -68.97 15.14
C LYS A 383 31.94 -67.47 14.91
N GLN A 384 30.86 -66.69 14.95
CA GLN A 384 30.89 -65.23 14.77
C GLN A 384 31.79 -64.57 15.83
N ARG A 385 31.65 -64.99 17.10
CA ARG A 385 32.53 -64.58 18.20
C ARG A 385 33.99 -64.96 17.95
N ALA A 386 34.27 -66.20 17.55
CA ALA A 386 35.62 -66.65 17.23
C ALA A 386 36.21 -66.00 15.98
N ASP A 387 35.41 -65.47 15.08
CA ASP A 387 35.87 -64.70 13.91
C ASP A 387 36.06 -63.20 14.28
N LEU A 388 35.20 -62.63 15.13
CA LEU A 388 35.37 -61.29 15.72
C LEU A 388 36.64 -61.16 16.57
N VAL A 389 36.92 -62.14 17.44
CA VAL A 389 38.16 -62.22 18.23
C VAL A 389 39.42 -62.29 17.35
N LYS A 390 39.29 -62.68 16.07
CA LYS A 390 40.38 -62.68 15.07
C LYS A 390 40.38 -61.46 14.15
N SER A 391 39.27 -60.71 14.04
CA SER A 391 39.16 -59.52 13.19
C SER A 391 39.44 -58.23 13.96
N LEU A 392 38.96 -58.13 15.20
CA LEU A 392 39.17 -56.96 16.07
C LEU A 392 40.67 -56.61 16.20
N PRO A 393 41.60 -57.50 16.61
CA PRO A 393 43.04 -57.18 16.66
C PRO A 393 43.69 -56.86 15.31
N LYS A 394 43.08 -57.27 14.19
CA LYS A 394 43.57 -56.92 12.84
C LYS A 394 43.10 -55.52 12.43
N LEU A 395 41.85 -55.18 12.77
CA LEU A 395 41.28 -53.87 12.55
C LEU A 395 41.96 -52.83 13.45
N GLU A 396 42.20 -53.15 14.73
CA GLU A 396 43.00 -52.36 15.67
C GLU A 396 44.42 -52.11 15.14
N LYS A 397 45.08 -53.13 14.58
CA LYS A 397 46.41 -52.95 13.98
C LYS A 397 46.38 -52.09 12.70
N LYS A 398 45.33 -52.19 11.88
CA LYS A 398 45.13 -51.33 10.70
C LYS A 398 44.92 -49.88 11.14
N LEU A 399 43.92 -49.65 11.98
CA LEU A 399 43.56 -48.35 12.55
C LEU A 399 44.73 -47.70 13.25
N LYS A 400 45.51 -48.45 14.03
CA LYS A 400 46.69 -47.90 14.69
C LYS A 400 47.70 -47.32 13.69
N ALA A 401 47.98 -48.00 12.57
CA ALA A 401 48.89 -47.50 11.56
C ALA A 401 48.34 -46.27 10.81
N GLU A 402 47.03 -46.26 10.55
CA GLU A 402 46.35 -45.13 9.89
C GLU A 402 46.25 -43.90 10.81
N ILE A 403 46.08 -44.11 12.12
CA ILE A 403 46.17 -43.06 13.15
C ILE A 403 47.60 -42.55 13.29
N GLU A 404 48.61 -43.43 13.41
CA GLU A 404 50.02 -43.01 13.54
C GLU A 404 50.50 -42.22 12.30
N GLN A 405 49.97 -42.52 11.11
CA GLN A 405 50.18 -41.70 9.91
C GLN A 405 49.43 -40.35 9.99
N TRP A 406 48.14 -40.36 10.35
CA TRP A 406 47.33 -39.15 10.46
C TRP A 406 47.87 -38.15 11.50
N GLU A 407 48.28 -38.63 12.68
CA GLU A 407 48.84 -37.78 13.74
C GLU A 407 50.15 -37.10 13.29
N HIS A 408 50.95 -37.78 12.45
CA HIS A 408 52.15 -37.23 11.83
C HIS A 408 51.84 -36.21 10.71
N GLU A 409 50.80 -36.45 9.91
CA GLU A 409 50.38 -35.54 8.83
C GLU A 409 49.73 -34.26 9.37
N GLN A 410 48.89 -34.36 10.41
CA GLN A 410 48.15 -33.23 10.98
C GLN A 410 48.84 -32.54 12.18
N ASN A 411 49.93 -33.12 12.72
CA ASN A 411 50.60 -32.68 13.96
C ASN A 411 49.62 -32.47 15.15
N ARG A 412 48.61 -33.34 15.24
CA ARG A 412 47.58 -33.35 16.29
C ARG A 412 47.24 -34.79 16.67
N GLU A 413 46.79 -34.99 17.90
CA GLU A 413 46.43 -36.31 18.41
C GLU A 413 45.03 -36.72 17.93
N PHE A 414 44.84 -38.00 17.55
CA PHE A 414 43.55 -38.49 17.05
C PHE A 414 42.62 -38.83 18.22
N GLN A 415 41.66 -37.93 18.46
CA GLN A 415 40.71 -38.02 19.56
C GLN A 415 39.31 -38.34 19.05
N VAL A 416 38.68 -39.33 19.67
CA VAL A 416 37.29 -39.76 19.45
C VAL A 416 36.51 -39.37 20.71
N ASN A 417 35.52 -38.48 20.57
CA ASN A 417 34.77 -37.90 21.68
C ASN A 417 35.63 -37.23 22.78
N GLY A 418 36.86 -36.81 22.44
CA GLY A 418 37.82 -36.19 23.36
C GLY A 418 38.81 -37.15 24.05
N GLN A 419 38.73 -38.46 23.82
CA GLN A 419 39.75 -39.43 24.27
C GLN A 419 40.56 -39.96 23.09
N LYS A 420 41.87 -40.24 23.28
CA LYS A 420 42.67 -40.94 22.27
C LYS A 420 42.07 -42.30 21.95
N PHE A 421 41.73 -42.56 20.69
CA PHE A 421 41.01 -43.77 20.31
C PHE A 421 41.74 -45.06 20.74
N MET A 422 43.07 -45.13 20.53
CA MET A 422 43.85 -46.32 20.92
C MET A 422 43.97 -46.53 22.44
N GLN A 423 43.79 -45.49 23.25
CA GLN A 423 43.67 -45.64 24.71
C GLN A 423 42.30 -46.21 25.06
N PHE A 424 41.21 -45.63 24.53
CA PHE A 424 39.85 -46.15 24.71
C PHE A 424 39.72 -47.63 24.32
N VAL A 425 40.28 -48.04 23.18
CA VAL A 425 40.35 -49.45 22.73
C VAL A 425 41.04 -50.34 23.78
N THR A 426 42.12 -49.85 24.40
CA THR A 426 42.85 -50.58 25.44
C THR A 426 42.03 -50.67 26.73
N ASP A 427 41.46 -49.55 27.19
CA ASP A 427 40.62 -49.46 28.38
C ASP A 427 39.37 -50.38 28.29
N GLN A 428 38.79 -50.49 27.09
CA GLN A 428 37.69 -51.42 26.79
C GLN A 428 38.13 -52.89 26.93
N TRP A 429 39.27 -53.26 26.35
CA TRP A 429 39.83 -54.61 26.49
C TRP A 429 40.22 -54.94 27.94
N GLU A 430 40.75 -53.98 28.70
CA GLU A 430 41.09 -54.16 30.12
C GLU A 430 39.84 -54.26 31.00
N SER A 431 38.84 -53.41 30.79
CA SER A 431 37.54 -53.49 31.46
C SER A 431 36.87 -54.84 31.22
N TYR A 432 36.88 -55.33 29.98
CA TYR A 432 36.38 -56.67 29.64
C TYR A 432 37.17 -57.80 30.33
N ARG A 433 38.51 -57.71 30.41
CA ARG A 433 39.35 -58.69 31.12
C ARG A 433 39.08 -58.69 32.62
N LEU A 434 38.94 -57.51 33.23
CA LEU A 434 38.59 -57.36 34.64
C LEU A 434 37.19 -57.90 34.94
N GLU A 435 36.22 -57.66 34.06
CA GLU A 435 34.87 -58.24 34.15
C GLU A 435 34.92 -59.78 34.09
N LYS A 436 35.67 -60.36 33.15
CA LYS A 436 35.82 -61.82 33.04
C LYS A 436 36.57 -62.45 34.21
N GLU A 437 37.57 -61.77 34.77
CA GLU A 437 38.22 -62.24 35.99
C GLU A 437 37.31 -62.12 37.21
N ARG A 438 36.46 -61.08 37.30
CA ARG A 438 35.42 -60.96 38.33
C ARG A 438 34.35 -62.05 38.20
N GLU A 439 33.86 -62.31 36.98
CA GLU A 439 32.94 -63.42 36.64
C GLU A 439 33.53 -64.78 37.07
N LYS A 440 34.84 -64.97 36.85
CA LYS A 440 35.60 -66.17 37.25
C LYS A 440 35.78 -66.27 38.76
N GLN A 441 36.13 -65.18 39.45
CA GLN A 441 36.24 -65.14 40.92
C GLN A 441 34.88 -65.34 41.58
N GLU A 442 33.80 -64.77 41.06
CA GLU A 442 32.45 -64.94 41.59
C GLU A 442 31.96 -66.39 41.40
N ARG A 443 32.27 -67.02 40.26
CA ARG A 443 32.05 -68.46 40.05
C ARG A 443 32.87 -69.34 41.00
N GLN A 444 34.13 -68.98 41.28
CA GLN A 444 34.95 -69.67 42.27
C GLN A 444 34.39 -69.50 43.68
N LEU A 445 33.95 -68.30 44.06
CA LEU A 445 33.33 -68.02 45.36
C LEU A 445 32.00 -68.77 45.51
N LYS A 446 31.15 -68.77 44.48
CA LYS A 446 29.90 -69.57 44.45
C LYS A 446 30.19 -71.06 44.60
N LYS A 447 31.22 -71.59 43.91
CA LYS A 447 31.66 -72.99 44.06
C LYS A 447 32.23 -73.27 45.46
N SER A 448 33.00 -72.35 46.04
CA SER A 448 33.55 -72.48 47.39
C SER A 448 32.43 -72.51 48.43
N LYS A 449 31.50 -71.55 48.37
CA LYS A 449 30.32 -71.49 49.25
C LYS A 449 29.40 -72.72 49.08
N GLN A 450 29.23 -73.23 47.86
CA GLN A 450 28.53 -74.50 47.65
C GLN A 450 29.26 -75.66 48.36
N THR A 451 30.58 -75.76 48.20
CA THR A 451 31.39 -76.81 48.84
C THR A 451 31.37 -76.70 50.36
N GLU A 452 31.37 -75.48 50.89
CA GLU A 452 31.25 -75.16 52.32
C GLU A 452 29.87 -75.56 52.87
N VAL A 453 28.78 -75.22 52.17
CA VAL A 453 27.42 -75.66 52.51
C VAL A 453 27.30 -77.19 52.45
N ASP A 454 27.85 -77.83 51.41
CA ASP A 454 27.89 -79.28 51.24
C ASP A 454 28.72 -79.99 52.34
N MET A 455 29.70 -79.30 52.95
CA MET A 455 30.47 -79.80 54.10
C MET A 455 29.77 -79.57 55.44
N VAL A 456 29.07 -78.44 55.63
CA VAL A 456 28.40 -78.08 56.90
C VAL A 456 27.06 -78.81 57.08
N TYR A 457 26.27 -78.93 56.02
CA TYR A 457 24.96 -79.62 56.06
C TYR A 457 25.01 -81.06 55.55
N GLY A 458 26.18 -81.49 55.06
CA GLY A 458 26.37 -82.78 54.40
C GLY A 458 25.85 -82.77 52.96
N THR A 459 26.51 -83.53 52.09
CA THR A 459 26.07 -83.69 50.70
C THR A 459 24.71 -84.38 50.67
N VAL A 460 23.68 -83.70 50.14
CA VAL A 460 22.41 -84.35 49.81
C VAL A 460 22.65 -85.27 48.61
N ILE A 461 22.96 -86.54 48.89
CA ILE A 461 23.18 -87.56 47.88
C ILE A 461 21.87 -87.82 47.12
N ARG A 462 21.60 -87.04 46.08
CA ARG A 462 20.62 -87.39 45.04
C ARG A 462 21.19 -88.54 44.23
N THR A 463 20.92 -89.75 44.71
CA THR A 463 21.27 -91.02 44.09
C THR A 463 20.79 -91.08 42.64
N PRO A 464 21.65 -91.48 41.67
CA PRO A 464 21.21 -91.78 40.32
C PRO A 464 20.45 -93.11 40.33
N THR A 465 19.11 -93.05 40.35
CA THR A 465 18.22 -94.21 40.47
C THR A 465 18.29 -95.15 39.26
N LYS A 466 19.29 -96.04 39.22
CA LYS A 466 19.33 -97.18 38.30
C LYS A 466 18.26 -98.21 38.70
N ARG A 467 17.08 -98.14 38.06
CA ARG A 467 16.12 -99.24 38.07
C ARG A 467 16.75 -100.45 37.36
N ARG A 468 16.89 -101.56 38.08
CA ARG A 468 17.37 -102.85 37.55
C ARG A 468 16.23 -103.58 36.85
N PHE A 469 16.47 -104.14 35.68
CA PHE A 469 15.64 -105.21 35.10
C PHE A 469 16.56 -106.27 34.47
N LEU A 470 16.11 -107.51 34.41
CA LEU A 470 16.91 -108.67 34.01
C LEU A 470 16.61 -109.09 32.57
N GLY A 471 17.66 -109.54 31.86
CA GLY A 471 17.56 -110.10 30.51
C GLY A 471 18.84 -110.85 30.15
N SER A 472 18.70 -112.09 29.67
CA SER A 472 19.77 -112.99 29.18
C SER A 472 20.43 -112.41 27.91
N THR A 473 21.66 -112.74 27.48
CA THR A 473 22.36 -114.06 27.52
C THR A 473 23.90 -114.02 27.70
N THR A 474 24.41 -115.21 28.05
CA THR A 474 25.80 -115.73 28.11
C THR A 474 26.56 -115.76 26.76
N PRO A 475 27.85 -116.20 26.69
CA PRO A 475 29.04 -115.95 27.53
C PRO A 475 30.26 -115.50 26.65
N CYS A 476 31.53 -115.34 27.10
CA CYS A 476 32.52 -116.43 27.23
C CYS A 476 33.93 -115.97 27.66
N LYS A 477 34.59 -116.79 28.51
CA LYS A 477 36.06 -117.00 28.73
C LYS A 477 36.96 -115.81 29.14
N ALA A 478 37.94 -116.14 30.00
CA ALA A 478 38.86 -115.21 30.67
C ALA A 478 40.33 -115.73 30.61
N ARG A 479 41.21 -115.12 31.43
CA ARG A 479 42.70 -115.26 31.51
C ARG A 479 43.46 -114.47 30.42
N LYS A 480 44.69 -114.01 30.69
CA LYS A 480 45.63 -114.34 31.80
C LYS A 480 46.31 -113.09 32.38
N LEU A 481 46.70 -113.15 33.66
CA LEU A 481 47.55 -112.14 34.30
C LEU A 481 49.01 -112.26 33.87
N ASN A 482 49.66 -111.09 33.73
CA ASN A 482 51.05 -110.72 34.08
C ASN A 482 51.29 -109.29 33.56
N GLY A 483 52.22 -108.47 34.06
CA GLY A 483 53.15 -108.71 35.17
C GLY A 483 54.43 -107.87 35.05
N THR A 484 54.32 -106.55 35.23
CA THR A 484 55.38 -105.58 35.60
C THR A 484 56.69 -105.44 34.77
N SER A 485 57.00 -104.17 34.44
CA SER A 485 58.34 -103.52 34.46
C SER A 485 59.08 -103.14 33.15
N SER A 486 59.22 -101.82 32.98
CA SER A 486 60.42 -101.03 32.61
C SER A 486 61.32 -101.37 31.41
N THR A 487 61.30 -100.48 30.41
CA THR A 487 62.44 -99.86 29.66
C THR A 487 61.81 -98.86 28.64
N GLY A 488 62.50 -97.98 27.91
CA GLY A 488 63.93 -97.70 27.73
C GLY A 488 64.23 -97.13 26.32
N THR A 489 64.20 -95.81 26.18
CA THR A 489 65.19 -94.94 25.49
C THR A 489 65.74 -95.23 24.06
N SER A 490 65.40 -94.31 23.12
CA SER A 490 66.32 -93.58 22.19
C SER A 490 66.79 -94.15 20.83
N ASN A 491 67.07 -93.21 19.90
CA ASN A 491 67.77 -93.31 18.58
C ASN A 491 67.02 -94.01 17.42
N SER A 492 67.22 -93.79 16.09
CA SER A 492 67.69 -92.68 15.20
C SER A 492 67.50 -93.17 13.71
N THR A 493 67.71 -92.51 12.54
CA THR A 493 68.12 -91.18 11.99
C THR A 493 67.83 -91.13 10.45
N ILE A 494 68.13 -90.02 9.73
CA ILE A 494 68.25 -89.87 8.22
C ILE A 494 66.92 -89.95 7.41
N ARG A 495 66.52 -88.98 6.52
CA ARG A 495 66.98 -88.53 5.15
C ARG A 495 66.77 -89.59 4.04
N SER A 496 66.45 -89.31 2.76
CA SER A 496 66.73 -88.16 1.83
C SER A 496 65.72 -88.06 0.64
N VAL A 497 65.24 -86.90 0.12
CA VAL A 497 65.77 -85.91 -0.90
C VAL A 497 65.44 -86.20 -2.41
N PHE A 498 65.24 -85.11 -3.20
CA PHE A 498 65.02 -84.91 -4.67
C PHE A 498 63.56 -84.66 -5.15
N GLY A 499 63.27 -83.77 -6.13
CA GLY A 499 64.06 -82.65 -6.71
C GLY A 499 63.77 -82.27 -8.18
N GLY A 500 63.28 -81.03 -8.46
CA GLY A 500 63.08 -80.44 -9.82
C GLY A 500 61.67 -80.65 -10.45
N THR A 501 61.21 -79.94 -11.50
CA THR A 501 61.68 -78.72 -12.22
C THR A 501 60.59 -78.13 -13.16
N VAL A 502 60.54 -76.79 -13.30
CA VAL A 502 60.25 -75.96 -14.53
C VAL A 502 58.93 -76.10 -15.36
N CYS A 503 58.22 -74.97 -15.48
CA CYS A 503 57.35 -74.38 -16.56
C CYS A 503 56.57 -75.22 -17.61
N HIS A 504 55.31 -74.82 -17.90
CA HIS A 504 54.80 -74.23 -19.18
C HIS A 504 53.25 -74.34 -19.35
N SER A 505 52.63 -73.43 -20.12
CA SER A 505 51.20 -73.43 -20.55
C SER A 505 51.07 -73.72 -22.05
N PRO A 506 49.92 -74.22 -22.61
CA PRO A 506 49.02 -73.32 -23.37
C PRO A 506 47.52 -73.75 -23.65
N LEU A 507 46.68 -72.74 -23.96
CA LEU A 507 45.64 -72.59 -25.03
C LEU A 507 44.58 -73.68 -25.49
N SER A 508 43.33 -73.19 -25.66
CA SER A 508 42.39 -73.31 -26.84
C SER A 508 41.31 -74.42 -27.08
N ARG A 509 40.01 -74.02 -26.95
CA ARG A 509 38.85 -74.11 -27.93
C ARG A 509 38.36 -75.50 -28.50
N PRO A 510 37.31 -75.64 -29.39
CA PRO A 510 36.31 -74.65 -29.92
C PRO A 510 34.74 -74.65 -29.71
N PRO A 511 33.83 -75.57 -30.18
CA PRO A 511 32.71 -75.14 -31.10
C PRO A 511 31.21 -75.57 -30.88
N ASN A 512 30.28 -74.72 -31.39
CA ASN A 512 29.02 -74.94 -32.19
C ASN A 512 27.77 -75.76 -31.72
N SER A 513 26.51 -75.55 -32.19
CA SER A 513 25.74 -74.35 -32.70
C SER A 513 24.25 -74.65 -33.10
N ALA A 514 23.33 -73.65 -33.03
CA ALA A 514 21.97 -73.53 -33.68
C ALA A 514 20.81 -74.45 -33.17
N CYS A 515 19.47 -74.23 -33.32
CA CYS A 515 18.54 -73.18 -33.88
C CYS A 515 17.08 -73.45 -33.34
N LYS A 516 15.96 -72.68 -33.49
CA LYS A 516 15.59 -71.36 -34.08
C LYS A 516 14.65 -70.55 -33.12
N VAL A 517 13.38 -70.12 -33.28
CA VAL A 517 12.25 -70.12 -34.28
C VAL A 517 11.45 -68.76 -34.20
N SER A 518 10.09 -68.65 -34.31
CA SER A 518 9.31 -67.37 -34.25
C SER A 518 7.76 -67.50 -34.11
N ALA A 519 7.04 -66.47 -33.59
CA ALA A 519 5.59 -66.19 -33.74
C ALA A 519 5.23 -64.69 -33.44
N ARG A 520 4.00 -64.20 -33.75
CA ARG A 520 3.59 -62.76 -33.71
C ARG A 520 2.28 -62.45 -32.93
N THR A 521 2.10 -61.17 -32.58
CA THR A 521 0.95 -60.40 -32.01
C THR A 521 -0.27 -60.27 -32.95
N PRO A 522 -1.40 -59.53 -32.66
CA PRO A 522 -1.81 -58.69 -31.49
C PRO A 522 -3.27 -58.88 -30.97
N GLY A 523 -3.77 -58.04 -30.02
CA GLY A 523 -5.21 -57.91 -29.71
C GLY A 523 -5.59 -56.95 -28.55
N HIS A 524 -6.62 -56.11 -28.71
CA HIS A 524 -7.13 -55.11 -27.73
C HIS A 524 -8.23 -55.65 -26.79
N GLY A 525 -8.41 -55.06 -25.60
CA GLY A 525 -9.60 -55.24 -24.75
C GLY A 525 -9.66 -54.25 -23.56
N LYS A 526 -10.87 -53.85 -23.13
CA LYS A 526 -11.14 -53.00 -21.94
C LYS A 526 -11.68 -53.84 -20.75
N PRO A 527 -11.54 -53.41 -19.50
CA PRO A 527 -11.94 -54.17 -18.31
C PRO A 527 -13.39 -53.89 -17.83
N PRO A 528 -13.99 -54.80 -17.05
CA PRO A 528 -15.12 -54.52 -16.16
C PRO A 528 -14.80 -54.71 -14.66
N HIS A 529 -15.64 -54.14 -13.78
CA HIS A 529 -15.59 -54.29 -12.31
C HIS A 529 -16.31 -55.56 -11.83
N GLN A 530 -15.72 -56.25 -10.83
CA GLN A 530 -16.33 -56.76 -9.58
C GLN A 530 -15.36 -57.78 -8.93
N GLY A 531 -15.19 -57.91 -7.60
CA GLY A 531 -15.79 -57.17 -6.49
C GLY A 531 -16.58 -58.08 -5.54
N LEU A 532 -15.92 -58.62 -4.50
CA LEU A 532 -16.44 -59.41 -3.36
C LEU A 532 -15.24 -59.67 -2.41
N LEU A 533 -15.33 -59.93 -1.08
CA LEU A 533 -16.45 -59.95 -0.12
C LEU A 533 -15.86 -59.80 1.32
N GLU A 534 -16.49 -58.98 2.18
CA GLU A 534 -16.62 -59.08 3.68
C GLU A 534 -15.41 -59.41 4.63
N ARG A 535 -15.51 -59.33 5.97
CA ARG A 535 -16.22 -58.48 6.98
C ARG A 535 -15.89 -59.04 8.38
N ASN A 536 -16.07 -58.22 9.43
CA ASN A 536 -16.48 -58.52 10.83
C ASN A 536 -16.06 -57.30 11.69
N LYS A 537 -16.88 -56.60 12.51
CA LYS A 537 -17.96 -56.96 13.47
C LYS A 537 -17.46 -57.92 14.56
N GLU A 538 -17.62 -57.69 15.86
CA GLU A 538 -18.80 -57.37 16.70
C GLU A 538 -18.33 -56.80 18.08
N ASN A 539 -19.14 -56.30 19.04
CA ASN A 539 -20.51 -55.77 19.07
C ASN A 539 -20.76 -54.88 20.33
N ILE A 540 -21.55 -53.81 20.14
CA ILE A 540 -22.66 -53.31 21.00
C ILE A 540 -22.46 -53.09 22.52
N CYS A 541 -22.68 -51.83 22.94
CA CYS A 541 -23.11 -51.39 24.29
C CYS A 541 -23.99 -50.11 24.19
N HIS A 542 -24.69 -49.71 25.27
CA HIS A 542 -25.77 -48.68 25.28
C HIS A 542 -25.83 -47.84 26.58
N LEU A 543 -26.74 -46.84 26.60
CA LEU A 543 -27.23 -46.01 27.74
C LEU A 543 -26.28 -44.89 28.26
N THR A 544 -26.70 -43.64 28.57
CA THR A 544 -27.88 -42.80 28.19
C THR A 544 -27.62 -41.30 28.50
N GLY A 545 -28.30 -40.37 27.81
CA GLY A 545 -28.19 -38.89 28.03
C GLY A 545 -27.07 -38.25 27.18
N GLY A 546 -27.15 -37.02 26.65
CA GLY A 546 -27.95 -35.83 26.98
C GLY A 546 -26.97 -34.74 27.46
N VAL A 547 -26.79 -33.57 26.84
CA VAL A 547 -27.75 -32.65 26.20
C VAL A 547 -27.20 -31.90 24.96
N ALA A 548 -28.02 -31.02 24.37
CA ALA A 548 -27.82 -30.20 23.17
C ALA A 548 -26.68 -29.15 23.27
N GLY A 549 -26.20 -28.55 22.17
CA GLY A 549 -26.56 -28.81 20.76
C GLY A 549 -25.99 -27.79 19.76
N MET A 550 -26.30 -27.98 18.47
CA MET A 550 -25.76 -27.20 17.34
C MET A 550 -26.70 -27.32 16.12
N THR A 551 -27.22 -26.22 15.58
CA THR A 551 -28.14 -26.22 14.43
C THR A 551 -27.93 -25.03 13.48
N LYS A 552 -28.32 -25.21 12.21
CA LYS A 552 -28.11 -24.25 11.11
C LYS A 552 -29.39 -23.44 10.80
N VAL A 553 -29.17 -22.24 10.23
CA VAL A 553 -29.93 -21.53 9.17
C VAL A 553 -31.01 -22.43 8.50
N PRO A 554 -32.30 -22.02 8.36
CA PRO A 554 -32.65 -20.97 7.38
C PRO A 554 -33.92 -20.10 7.59
N ALA A 555 -34.14 -19.22 6.61
CA ALA A 555 -35.39 -18.61 6.14
C ALA A 555 -35.93 -17.34 6.84
N SER A 556 -36.65 -16.55 6.04
CA SER A 556 -37.21 -15.23 6.37
C SER A 556 -38.75 -15.22 6.27
N PRO A 557 -39.43 -14.24 6.90
CA PRO A 557 -40.85 -13.96 6.65
C PRO A 557 -41.11 -12.54 6.10
N GLN A 558 -42.04 -12.41 5.16
CA GLN A 558 -42.72 -11.15 4.84
C GLN A 558 -43.90 -10.90 5.81
N ARG A 559 -44.36 -9.65 5.95
CA ARG A 559 -45.80 -9.30 6.03
C ARG A 559 -46.07 -7.82 5.70
N ASN A 560 -47.32 -7.50 5.36
CA ASN A 560 -47.71 -6.31 4.58
C ASN A 560 -48.69 -5.37 5.30
N PHE A 561 -48.60 -4.07 5.00
CA PHE A 561 -49.63 -3.02 5.10
C PHE A 561 -49.33 -1.99 3.98
N SER A 562 -50.21 -1.54 3.08
CA SER A 562 -51.66 -1.71 2.89
C SER A 562 -52.55 -0.92 3.88
N ILE A 563 -53.47 -0.02 3.48
CA ILE A 563 -53.85 0.44 2.12
C ILE A 563 -54.52 1.85 2.18
N ASN A 564 -54.86 2.43 1.01
CA ASN A 564 -55.44 3.78 0.75
C ASN A 564 -54.41 4.94 0.75
N SER A 565 -54.32 5.85 -0.24
CA SER A 565 -55.28 6.46 -1.21
C SER A 565 -56.17 7.55 -0.58
N VAL A 566 -56.49 8.68 -1.25
CA VAL A 566 -56.59 8.93 -2.71
C VAL A 566 -55.98 10.30 -3.12
N ALA A 567 -55.91 10.56 -4.43
CA ALA A 567 -55.54 11.82 -5.11
C ALA A 567 -56.53 12.99 -4.81
N SER A 568 -56.44 14.22 -5.33
CA SER A 568 -55.99 14.67 -6.67
C SER A 568 -55.94 16.21 -6.82
N THR A 569 -55.38 16.70 -7.95
CA THR A 569 -55.61 18.05 -8.57
C THR A 569 -55.21 19.31 -7.77
N TYR A 570 -54.92 20.49 -8.34
CA TYR A 570 -54.47 20.98 -9.68
C TYR A 570 -54.18 22.51 -9.57
N SER A 571 -53.80 23.16 -10.67
CA SER A 571 -53.71 24.61 -10.91
C SER A 571 -52.57 25.43 -10.28
N GLU A 572 -51.85 26.11 -11.19
CA GLU A 572 -51.08 27.34 -10.97
C GLU A 572 -52.01 28.50 -10.55
N PHE A 573 -51.46 29.63 -10.06
CA PHE A 573 -51.42 30.89 -10.84
C PHE A 573 -50.66 32.04 -10.18
N GLN A 574 -50.00 32.86 -11.03
CA GLN A 574 -49.57 34.26 -10.90
C GLN A 574 -48.97 34.84 -9.59
N VAL A 575 -47.74 35.35 -9.74
CA VAL A 575 -47.22 36.50 -8.99
C VAL A 575 -47.96 37.77 -9.39
N ASN A 576 -48.35 38.60 -8.43
CA ASN A 576 -48.81 39.98 -8.64
C ASN A 576 -48.11 40.90 -7.62
N SER A 577 -47.26 41.81 -8.10
CA SER A 577 -46.49 42.75 -7.27
C SER A 577 -47.13 44.14 -7.27
N SER A 578 -47.55 44.64 -6.10
CA SER A 578 -48.02 46.03 -5.96
C SER A 578 -47.97 46.54 -4.51
N SER A 579 -47.82 47.87 -4.39
CA SER A 579 -47.90 48.71 -3.17
C SER A 579 -46.98 48.39 -1.98
N SER A 580 -46.13 49.37 -1.68
CA SER A 580 -45.45 49.55 -0.38
C SER A 580 -46.43 49.98 0.73
N PRO A 581 -45.96 50.04 1.98
CA PRO A 581 -45.96 51.35 2.63
C PRO A 581 -44.60 51.75 3.24
N SER A 582 -44.45 53.05 3.51
CA SER A 582 -43.29 53.67 4.15
C SER A 582 -43.27 53.47 5.67
N VAL A 583 -42.07 53.34 6.25
CA VAL A 583 -41.83 53.53 7.69
C VAL A 583 -40.63 54.45 7.88
N THR A 584 -40.76 55.44 8.76
CA THR A 584 -39.74 56.47 9.04
C THR A 584 -39.22 56.38 10.47
N HIS A 585 -37.93 56.09 10.64
CA HIS A 585 -37.14 56.42 11.83
C HIS A 585 -35.79 56.95 11.32
N SER A 586 -35.32 58.16 11.61
CA SER A 586 -35.33 58.95 12.86
C SER A 586 -34.47 58.32 13.97
N LEU A 587 -33.16 58.53 13.86
CA LEU A 587 -32.20 58.48 14.96
C LEU A 587 -31.19 59.62 14.81
N ASP A 588 -31.28 60.61 15.68
CA ASP A 588 -30.27 61.66 15.82
C ASP A 588 -28.99 61.11 16.46
N LYS A 589 -27.83 61.60 16.00
CA LYS A 589 -26.63 61.70 16.83
C LYS A 589 -25.91 63.02 16.57
N GLU A 590 -25.90 63.87 17.58
CA GLU A 590 -25.04 65.06 17.61
C GLU A 590 -23.56 64.65 17.52
N SER A 591 -22.80 65.25 16.59
CA SER A 591 -21.34 65.29 16.65
C SER A 591 -20.93 66.71 17.00
N LYS A 592 -20.37 66.91 18.20
CA LYS A 592 -19.94 68.24 18.66
C LYS A 592 -18.65 68.66 17.97
N SER A 593 -18.64 69.90 17.48
CA SER A 593 -17.45 70.57 16.93
C SER A 593 -16.38 70.78 18.02
N LEU A 594 -15.11 70.66 17.62
CA LEU A 594 -13.97 71.30 18.28
C LEU A 594 -12.85 71.49 17.23
N ASN A 595 -12.56 72.75 16.92
CA ASN A 595 -11.61 73.26 15.90
C ASN A 595 -11.94 72.90 14.44
#